data_AF-A0A3Q3L686-F1
#
_entry.id   AF-A0A3Q3L686-F1
#
_cell.length_a   1.000
_cell.length_b   1.000
_cell.length_c   1.000
_cell.angle_alpha   90.00
_cell.angle_beta   90.00
_cell.angle_gamma   90.00
#
_symmetry.space_group_name_H-M   'P 1'
#
loop_
_entity.id
_entity.type
_entity.pdbx_description
1 polymer ?
#
loop_
_entity_poly.entity_id
_entity_poly.type
_entity_poly.pdbx_seq_one_letter_code
_entity_poly.pdbx_strand_id
1 'polypeptide(L)'
;MAGLWQQLGSLRHFRALALLHYFICLLYPPSGALLTLNVCVCVCVCVCVCVCVQGFELVKGNFSRIFLRVGYHKIGEIPAGARNISIQETVKSRNYLALRTHSGVSIINGNWVIDRPGIFTAVGTQLTYQRPNEIRSRNGESITAPGPLTEDIHVYLIYQQPGPSVFYEYSVPLKNTHPTSEPVTPPDILPLGE
;
A
#
# COMPACT_ATOMS: atom_id res chain seq x y z
N MET A 1 -40.71 -23.47 33.87
CA MET A 1 -39.99 -22.52 34.74
C MET A 1 -39.21 -21.59 33.82
N ALA A 2 -39.83 -20.53 33.31
CA ALA A 2 -39.69 -19.14 33.82
C ALA A 2 -38.22 -18.65 33.73
N GLY A 3 -37.87 -17.53 33.09
CA GLY A 3 -38.67 -16.33 32.89
C GLY A 3 -38.17 -15.40 31.77
N LEU A 4 -39.05 -14.44 31.54
CA LEU A 4 -39.00 -13.29 30.65
C LEU A 4 -38.44 -12.08 31.43
N TRP A 5 -37.70 -11.19 30.75
CA TRP A 5 -37.78 -9.71 30.76
C TRP A 5 -36.41 -9.00 30.55
N GLN A 6 -36.36 -8.24 29.43
CA GLN A 6 -35.72 -6.93 29.15
C GLN A 6 -34.21 -6.67 29.41
N GLN A 7 -33.51 -6.09 28.41
CA GLN A 7 -33.32 -4.61 28.35
C GLN A 7 -32.72 -4.08 27.02
N LEU A 8 -33.15 -2.86 26.68
CA LEU A 8 -32.82 -2.03 25.52
C LEU A 8 -31.51 -1.24 25.67
N GLY A 9 -30.88 -0.92 24.54
CA GLY A 9 -30.31 0.42 24.26
C GLY A 9 -28.79 0.63 24.45
N SER A 10 -28.11 1.05 23.38
CA SER A 10 -27.06 2.07 23.47
C SER A 10 -26.75 2.67 22.08
N LEU A 11 -27.49 3.73 21.74
CA LEU A 11 -27.05 4.77 20.79
C LEU A 11 -25.63 5.25 21.16
N ARG A 12 -24.67 5.14 20.24
CA ARG A 12 -23.44 5.93 20.30
C ARG A 12 -23.39 6.91 19.13
N HIS A 13 -24.05 8.05 19.36
CA HIS A 13 -23.57 9.39 19.10
C HIS A 13 -22.43 9.52 18.07
N PHE A 14 -22.77 9.70 16.80
CA PHE A 14 -21.96 10.58 15.96
C PHE A 14 -22.47 12.00 16.19
N ARG A 15 -21.70 12.74 16.99
CA ARG A 15 -21.92 14.15 17.25
C ARG A 15 -21.84 14.91 15.93
N ALA A 16 -22.90 15.64 15.63
CA ALA A 16 -22.89 16.78 14.74
C ALA A 16 -21.78 17.77 15.17
N LEU A 17 -21.15 18.42 14.19
CA LEU A 17 -20.53 19.76 14.18
C LEU A 17 -19.54 19.77 12.99
N ALA A 18 -19.53 20.72 12.06
CA ALA A 18 -20.11 22.04 12.04
C ALA A 18 -20.62 22.35 10.63
N LEU A 19 -21.89 22.74 10.54
CA LEU A 19 -22.38 23.54 9.43
C LEU A 19 -21.62 24.87 9.48
N LEU A 20 -20.57 25.01 8.67
CA LEU A 20 -20.12 26.34 8.23
C LEU A 20 -21.20 26.88 7.28
N HIS A 21 -22.35 27.25 7.85
CA HIS A 21 -23.17 28.29 7.26
C HIS A 21 -22.34 29.57 7.34
N TYR A 22 -21.50 29.76 6.32
CA TYR A 22 -20.79 31.00 6.14
C TYR A 22 -21.85 32.06 5.87
N PHE A 23 -22.10 32.81 6.92
CA PHE A 23 -22.98 33.95 7.02
C PHE A 23 -22.45 35.04 6.05
N ILE A 24 -22.88 34.99 4.79
CA ILE A 24 -22.92 36.19 3.95
C ILE A 24 -24.38 36.38 3.53
N CYS A 25 -25.20 36.73 4.52
CA CYS A 25 -26.39 37.56 4.32
C CYS A 25 -26.05 39.00 4.74
N LEU A 26 -24.92 39.52 4.26
CA LEU A 26 -24.70 40.96 4.21
C LEU A 26 -25.01 41.37 2.78
N LEU A 27 -26.23 41.87 2.57
CA LEU A 27 -26.57 43.02 1.73
C LEU A 27 -28.10 43.06 1.59
N TYR A 28 -28.73 43.72 2.56
CA TYR A 28 -29.96 44.46 2.27
C TYR A 28 -29.84 45.80 2.97
N PRO A 29 -29.91 46.94 2.26
CA PRO A 29 -30.46 48.14 2.84
C PRO A 29 -31.98 48.18 2.59
N PRO A 30 -32.76 48.73 3.53
CA PRO A 30 -34.21 48.77 3.45
C PRO A 30 -34.63 49.92 2.53
N SER A 31 -35.64 49.69 1.68
CA SER A 31 -36.74 50.64 1.41
C SER A 31 -37.50 50.24 0.15
N GLY A 32 -38.82 50.07 0.31
CA GLY A 32 -39.80 50.39 -0.72
C GLY A 32 -40.09 49.32 -1.78
N ALA A 33 -41.35 48.87 -1.75
CA ALA A 33 -42.19 48.48 -2.89
C ALA A 33 -42.26 46.99 -3.33
N LEU A 34 -43.53 46.59 -3.47
CA LEU A 34 -44.13 45.54 -4.31
C LEU A 34 -44.01 44.08 -3.88
N LEU A 35 -45.16 43.54 -3.45
CA LEU A 35 -45.44 42.13 -3.20
C LEU A 35 -45.42 41.34 -4.53
N THR A 36 -44.25 40.91 -4.96
CA THR A 36 -44.12 39.74 -5.83
C THR A 36 -43.62 38.58 -4.97
N LEU A 37 -44.41 37.50 -4.87
CA LEU A 37 -44.04 36.27 -4.17
C LEU A 37 -42.80 35.65 -4.84
N ASN A 38 -41.62 36.09 -4.41
CA ASN A 38 -40.36 35.48 -4.83
C ASN A 38 -40.23 34.14 -4.10
N VAL A 39 -40.49 33.06 -4.82
CA VAL A 39 -40.22 31.70 -4.37
C VAL A 39 -38.71 31.51 -4.40
N CYS A 40 -38.07 31.60 -3.23
CA CYS A 40 -36.66 31.25 -3.09
C CYS A 40 -36.51 29.72 -3.23
N VAL A 41 -36.00 29.26 -4.37
CA VAL A 41 -35.64 27.85 -4.56
C VAL A 41 -34.22 27.65 -4.02
N CYS A 42 -34.11 27.06 -2.84
CA CYS A 42 -32.84 26.69 -2.24
C CYS A 42 -32.32 25.44 -2.98
N VAL A 43 -31.35 25.59 -3.87
CA VAL A 43 -30.69 24.44 -4.52
C VAL A 43 -29.61 23.92 -3.58
N CYS A 44 -29.86 22.80 -2.93
CA CYS A 44 -28.88 22.10 -2.11
C CYS A 44 -27.83 21.46 -3.04
N VAL A 45 -26.67 22.09 -3.19
CA VAL A 45 -25.55 21.46 -3.91
C VAL A 45 -24.86 20.48 -2.95
N CYS A 46 -25.17 19.19 -3.10
CA CYS A 46 -24.46 18.13 -2.38
C CYS A 46 -23.04 18.03 -2.93
N VAL A 47 -22.05 18.55 -2.21
CA VAL A 47 -20.64 18.29 -2.51
C VAL A 47 -20.30 16.90 -1.97
N CYS A 48 -20.36 15.89 -2.83
CA CYS A 48 -19.93 14.54 -2.50
C CYS A 48 -18.40 14.53 -2.39
N VAL A 49 -17.87 14.40 -1.18
CA VAL A 49 -16.44 14.10 -0.99
C VAL A 49 -16.27 12.60 -1.16
N CYS A 50 -15.84 12.18 -2.34
CA CYS A 50 -15.49 10.79 -2.62
C CYS A 50 -14.20 10.45 -1.88
N VAL A 51 -14.27 9.68 -0.78
CA VAL A 51 -13.07 9.06 -0.21
C VAL A 51 -12.87 7.73 -0.92
N CYS A 52 -11.96 7.71 -1.89
CA CYS A 52 -11.53 6.46 -2.52
C CYS A 52 -10.73 5.63 -1.52
N VAL A 53 -11.33 4.59 -0.94
CA VAL A 53 -10.59 3.62 -0.13
C VAL A 53 -9.78 2.75 -1.09
N GLN A 54 -8.48 3.01 -1.21
CA GLN A 54 -7.60 2.19 -2.04
C GLN A 54 -7.38 0.84 -1.37
N GLY A 55 -7.81 -0.24 -2.03
CA GLY A 55 -7.56 -1.61 -1.57
C GLY A 55 -6.11 -2.01 -1.77
N PHE A 56 -5.64 -3.00 -1.01
CA PHE A 56 -4.29 -3.54 -1.10
C PHE A 56 -4.31 -5.07 -1.15
N GLU A 57 -3.38 -5.65 -1.92
CA GLU A 57 -3.11 -7.07 -1.99
C GLU A 57 -1.78 -7.39 -1.30
N LEU A 58 -1.75 -8.43 -0.47
CA LEU A 58 -0.53 -8.88 0.20
C LEU A 58 0.21 -9.90 -0.68
N VAL A 59 1.44 -9.55 -1.08
CA VAL A 59 2.34 -10.41 -1.84
C VAL A 59 3.39 -10.99 -0.91
N LYS A 60 3.69 -12.28 -1.08
CA LYS A 60 4.70 -13.02 -0.32
C LYS A 60 5.57 -13.82 -1.26
N GLY A 61 6.85 -13.96 -0.92
CA GLY A 61 7.79 -14.78 -1.67
C GLY A 61 8.89 -15.35 -0.78
N ASN A 62 9.45 -16.47 -1.22
CA ASN A 62 10.58 -17.10 -0.56
C ASN A 62 11.63 -17.47 -1.61
N PHE A 63 12.88 -17.15 -1.31
CA PHE A 63 14.05 -17.51 -2.09
C PHE A 63 14.94 -18.45 -1.28
N SER A 64 15.23 -19.63 -1.84
CA SER A 64 16.25 -20.52 -1.29
C SER A 64 17.03 -21.24 -2.39
N ARG A 65 18.32 -21.46 -2.14
CA ARG A 65 19.25 -22.19 -3.01
C ARG A 65 20.26 -22.94 -2.16
N ILE A 66 20.76 -24.06 -2.66
CA ILE A 66 21.84 -24.80 -1.99
C ILE A 66 23.17 -24.11 -2.25
N PHE A 67 23.50 -23.88 -3.54
CA PHE A 67 24.74 -23.25 -3.98
C PHE A 67 24.50 -22.21 -5.07
N LEU A 68 25.32 -21.17 -5.07
CA LEU A 68 25.41 -20.14 -6.10
C LEU A 68 26.89 -19.76 -6.30
N ARG A 69 27.19 -18.98 -7.33
CA ARG A 69 28.52 -18.33 -7.44
C ARG A 69 28.61 -17.16 -6.47
N VAL A 70 29.79 -16.87 -5.95
CA VAL A 70 30.02 -15.68 -5.11
C VAL A 70 29.66 -14.41 -5.90
N GLY A 71 28.88 -13.51 -5.28
CA GLY A 71 28.49 -12.25 -5.90
C GLY A 71 27.01 -11.90 -5.73
N TYR A 72 26.56 -10.90 -6.51
CA TYR A 72 25.19 -10.39 -6.47
C TYR A 72 24.24 -11.26 -7.31
N HIS A 73 23.13 -11.67 -6.71
CA HIS A 73 22.05 -12.39 -7.38
C HIS A 73 20.73 -11.66 -7.16
N LYS A 74 20.01 -11.31 -8.23
CA LYS A 74 18.64 -10.77 -8.11
C LYS A 74 17.73 -11.89 -7.64
N ILE A 75 17.05 -11.70 -6.51
CA ILE A 75 16.18 -12.70 -5.88
C ILE A 75 14.71 -12.30 -5.89
N GLY A 76 14.41 -11.04 -6.21
CA GLY A 76 13.06 -10.54 -6.31
C GLY A 76 12.99 -9.11 -6.82
N GLU A 77 11.77 -8.64 -7.00
CA GLU A 77 11.42 -7.29 -7.42
C GLU A 77 10.18 -6.85 -6.64
N ILE A 78 10.20 -5.60 -6.17
CA ILE A 78 9.10 -5.00 -5.42
C ILE A 78 8.66 -3.76 -6.20
N PRO A 79 7.41 -3.70 -6.66
CA PRO A 79 6.96 -2.66 -7.57
C PRO A 79 6.69 -1.33 -6.85
N ALA A 80 6.65 -0.25 -7.63
CA ALA A 80 6.19 1.06 -7.22
C ALA A 80 4.79 0.98 -6.57
N GLY A 81 4.55 1.84 -5.58
CA GLY A 81 3.33 1.84 -4.78
C GLY A 81 3.31 0.79 -3.66
N ALA A 82 4.23 -0.17 -3.63
CA ALA A 82 4.30 -1.17 -2.57
C ALA A 82 4.55 -0.53 -1.20
N ARG A 83 3.91 -1.09 -0.17
CA ARG A 83 3.94 -0.66 1.23
C ARG A 83 4.22 -1.84 2.16
N ASN A 84 4.49 -1.54 3.42
CA ASN A 84 4.70 -2.56 4.47
C ASN A 84 5.71 -3.63 4.03
N ILE A 85 6.83 -3.19 3.46
CA ILE A 85 7.85 -4.06 2.90
C ILE A 85 8.65 -4.67 4.05
N SER A 86 8.83 -5.98 3.99
CA SER A 86 9.65 -6.75 4.92
C SER A 86 10.43 -7.79 4.13
N ILE A 87 11.76 -7.73 4.19
CA ILE A 87 12.68 -8.67 3.55
C ILE A 87 13.58 -9.20 4.66
N GLN A 88 13.62 -10.52 4.85
CA GLN A 88 14.31 -11.13 5.98
C GLN A 88 14.99 -12.42 5.57
N GLU A 89 16.24 -12.58 5.99
CA GLU A 89 16.86 -13.90 6.02
C GLU A 89 16.14 -14.77 7.06
N THR A 90 15.58 -15.89 6.61
CA THR A 90 14.90 -16.87 7.47
C THR A 90 15.88 -17.84 8.10
N VAL A 91 17.05 -18.03 7.48
CA VAL A 91 18.17 -18.76 8.05
C VAL A 91 19.37 -17.81 8.05
N LYS A 92 19.87 -17.50 9.24
CA LYS A 92 21.04 -16.63 9.40
C LYS A 92 22.23 -17.18 8.63
N SER A 93 22.88 -16.32 7.86
CA SER A 93 24.05 -16.68 7.08
C SER A 93 25.10 -15.55 7.09
N ARG A 94 26.21 -15.75 6.37
CA ARG A 94 27.19 -14.68 6.07
C ARG A 94 26.91 -13.98 4.72
N ASN A 95 25.72 -14.21 4.16
CA ASN A 95 25.26 -13.46 2.99
C ASN A 95 24.73 -12.09 3.43
N TYR A 96 24.55 -11.18 2.47
CA TYR A 96 24.01 -9.85 2.73
C TYR A 96 22.84 -9.58 1.79
N LEU A 97 21.81 -8.91 2.28
CA LEU A 97 20.71 -8.40 1.47
C LEU A 97 21.13 -7.08 0.83
N ALA A 98 20.76 -6.85 -0.43
CA ALA A 98 21.07 -5.61 -1.12
C ALA A 98 19.84 -5.09 -1.86
N LEU A 99 19.72 -3.78 -1.97
CA LEU A 99 18.65 -3.13 -2.73
C LEU A 99 19.23 -2.23 -3.81
N ARG A 100 18.62 -2.29 -4.99
CA ARG A 100 18.89 -1.37 -6.10
C ARG A 100 17.60 -0.83 -6.67
N THR A 101 17.62 0.40 -7.17
CA THR A 101 16.55 0.91 -8.03
C THR A 101 16.46 0.07 -9.31
N HIS A 102 15.34 0.16 -10.02
CA HIS A 102 15.22 -0.43 -11.36
C HIS A 102 16.30 0.09 -12.34
N SER A 103 16.70 1.35 -12.19
CA SER A 103 17.80 1.98 -12.96
C SER A 103 19.21 1.51 -12.57
N GLY A 104 19.33 0.63 -11.57
CA GLY A 104 20.60 0.01 -11.16
C GLY A 104 21.39 0.78 -10.10
N VAL A 105 20.87 1.89 -9.58
CA VAL A 105 21.47 2.67 -8.50
C VAL A 105 21.37 1.87 -7.20
N SER A 106 22.47 1.72 -6.47
CA SER A 106 22.48 0.99 -5.21
C SER A 106 21.93 1.83 -4.07
N ILE A 107 21.04 1.25 -3.27
CA ILE A 107 20.39 1.89 -2.12
C ILE A 107 20.99 1.38 -0.81
N ILE A 108 21.06 0.05 -0.67
CA ILE A 108 21.68 -0.66 0.47
C ILE A 108 22.60 -1.72 -0.10
N ASN A 109 23.83 -1.81 0.43
CA ASN A 109 24.87 -2.77 0.09
C ASN A 109 25.14 -2.82 -1.42
N GLY A 110 25.96 -1.88 -1.92
CA GLY A 110 26.30 -1.74 -3.33
C GLY A 110 27.77 -1.48 -3.56
N ASN A 111 28.21 -1.52 -4.83
CA ASN A 111 29.60 -1.21 -5.21
C ASN A 111 30.66 -1.99 -4.41
N TRP A 112 30.37 -3.25 -4.06
CA TRP A 112 31.25 -4.09 -3.23
C TRP A 112 31.47 -3.60 -1.79
N VAL A 113 30.66 -2.65 -1.32
CA VAL A 113 30.69 -2.13 0.05
C VAL A 113 29.47 -2.62 0.81
N ILE A 114 29.70 -3.03 2.06
CA ILE A 114 28.64 -3.42 3.00
C ILE A 114 28.38 -2.25 3.94
N ASP A 115 27.16 -1.74 3.90
CA ASP A 115 26.74 -0.61 4.71
C ASP A 115 26.60 -0.99 6.19
N ARG A 116 26.65 0.02 7.05
CA ARG A 116 26.32 -0.13 8.47
C ARG A 116 24.79 -0.23 8.64
N PRO A 117 24.30 -1.00 9.62
CA PRO A 117 22.88 -0.98 9.98
C PRO A 117 22.41 0.43 10.30
N GLY A 118 21.20 0.79 9.87
CA GLY A 118 20.68 2.15 10.00
C GLY A 118 19.44 2.42 9.16
N ILE A 119 19.09 3.70 9.07
CA ILE A 119 17.96 4.19 8.27
C ILE A 119 18.49 4.83 7.00
N PHE A 120 17.90 4.46 5.86
CA PHE A 120 18.24 4.95 4.52
C PHE A 120 17.00 5.59 3.92
N THR A 121 17.11 6.83 3.44
CA THR A 121 16.00 7.49 2.75
C THR A 121 16.22 7.38 1.25
N ALA A 122 15.36 6.63 0.58
CA ALA A 122 15.42 6.40 -0.85
C ALA A 122 14.04 5.97 -1.39
N VAL A 123 13.84 6.08 -2.70
CA VAL A 123 12.64 5.57 -3.40
C VAL A 123 11.31 5.95 -2.72
N GLY A 124 11.25 7.18 -2.17
CA GLY A 124 10.06 7.75 -1.54
C GLY A 124 9.77 7.30 -0.10
N THR A 125 10.65 6.52 0.53
CA THR A 125 10.40 6.00 1.88
C THR A 125 11.67 5.87 2.72
N GLN A 126 11.51 5.52 4.00
CA GLN A 126 12.61 5.21 4.91
C GLN A 126 12.77 3.69 5.03
N LEU A 127 13.91 3.20 4.58
CA LEU A 127 14.33 1.81 4.69
C LEU A 127 15.12 1.63 5.99
N THR A 128 14.68 0.70 6.84
CA THR A 128 15.42 0.29 8.03
C THR A 128 16.20 -0.97 7.71
N TYR A 129 17.52 -0.87 7.74
CA TYR A 129 18.43 -1.97 7.51
C TYR A 129 19.01 -2.48 8.84
N GLN A 130 18.78 -3.75 9.15
CA GLN A 130 19.25 -4.37 10.39
C GLN A 130 20.14 -5.56 10.09
N ARG A 131 21.32 -5.56 10.71
CA ARG A 131 22.24 -6.71 10.74
C ARG A 131 22.49 -7.08 12.20
N PRO A 132 21.70 -8.02 12.77
CA PRO A 132 21.87 -8.46 14.14
C PRO A 132 23.28 -9.00 14.39
N ASN A 133 23.78 -8.84 15.62
CA ASN A 133 25.15 -9.24 15.97
C ASN A 133 25.43 -10.71 15.59
N GLU A 134 26.58 -10.95 14.95
CA GLU A 134 26.95 -12.27 14.43
C GLU A 134 27.06 -13.33 15.52
N ILE A 135 27.53 -12.97 16.71
CA ILE A 135 27.80 -13.89 17.81
C ILE A 135 26.58 -14.07 18.72
N ARG A 136 25.87 -12.97 19.01
CA ARG A 136 24.86 -12.93 20.08
C ARG A 136 23.42 -13.18 19.61
N SER A 137 23.14 -13.07 18.31
CA SER A 137 21.79 -13.23 17.76
C SER A 137 21.68 -14.45 16.86
N ARG A 138 20.52 -15.09 16.84
CA ARG A 138 20.18 -16.11 15.83
C ARG A 138 19.39 -15.53 14.65
N ASN A 139 18.95 -14.27 14.76
CA ASN A 139 18.18 -13.61 13.71
C ASN A 139 19.09 -13.29 12.52
N GLY A 140 18.56 -13.49 11.31
CA GLY A 140 19.23 -13.09 10.07
C GLY A 140 19.12 -11.59 9.79
N GLU A 141 19.73 -11.18 8.69
CA GLU A 141 19.65 -9.80 8.20
C GLU A 141 18.23 -9.44 7.74
N SER A 142 17.84 -8.18 7.90
CA SER A 142 16.53 -7.69 7.46
C SER A 142 16.53 -6.27 6.91
N ILE A 143 15.61 -6.01 5.98
CA ILE A 143 15.31 -4.68 5.45
C ILE A 143 13.79 -4.50 5.52
N THR A 144 13.34 -3.40 6.12
CA THR A 144 11.92 -3.04 6.20
C THR A 144 11.67 -1.63 5.72
N ALA A 145 10.48 -1.36 5.19
CA ALA A 145 10.04 -0.02 4.84
C ALA A 145 8.51 0.13 4.93
N PRO A 146 8.00 1.28 5.39
CA PRO A 146 6.57 1.55 5.38
C PRO A 146 6.02 1.77 3.95
N GLY A 147 6.85 2.24 3.02
CA GLY A 147 6.42 2.67 1.68
C GLY A 147 5.63 3.99 1.72
N PRO A 148 4.86 4.33 0.67
CA PRO A 148 4.87 3.67 -0.64
C PRO A 148 6.21 3.88 -1.36
N LEU A 149 6.62 2.90 -2.17
CA LEU A 149 7.73 3.09 -3.10
C LEU A 149 7.33 4.03 -4.25
N THR A 150 8.23 4.91 -4.69
CA THR A 150 8.01 5.78 -5.85
C THR A 150 8.41 5.15 -7.17
N GLU A 151 9.26 4.13 -7.14
CA GLU A 151 9.72 3.35 -8.30
C GLU A 151 9.95 1.89 -7.90
N ASP A 152 10.10 1.02 -8.89
CA ASP A 152 10.41 -0.39 -8.66
C ASP A 152 11.82 -0.56 -8.08
N ILE A 153 11.96 -1.51 -7.16
CA ILE A 153 13.26 -1.89 -6.59
C ILE A 153 13.54 -3.37 -6.82
N HIS A 154 14.81 -3.67 -7.04
CA HIS A 154 15.32 -5.04 -7.13
C HIS A 154 15.92 -5.46 -5.79
N VAL A 155 15.50 -6.65 -5.32
CA VAL A 155 16.07 -7.30 -4.15
C VAL A 155 17.20 -8.21 -4.61
N TYR A 156 18.37 -8.02 -4.02
CA TYR A 156 19.57 -8.80 -4.29
C TYR A 156 20.03 -9.54 -3.04
N LEU A 157 20.69 -10.68 -3.28
CA LEU A 157 21.49 -11.39 -2.29
C LEU A 157 22.96 -11.32 -2.72
N ILE A 158 23.84 -10.80 -1.85
CA ILE A 158 25.28 -10.92 -1.99
C ILE A 158 25.68 -12.26 -1.38
N TYR A 159 25.87 -13.26 -2.24
CA TYR A 159 26.16 -14.62 -1.84
C TYR A 159 27.64 -14.81 -1.49
N GLN A 160 27.90 -15.31 -0.28
CA GLN A 160 29.20 -15.71 0.28
C GLN A 160 29.16 -17.08 0.97
N GLN A 161 27.99 -17.54 1.43
CA GLN A 161 27.80 -18.80 2.17
C GLN A 161 26.64 -19.64 1.58
N PRO A 162 26.81 -20.97 1.44
CA PRO A 162 25.75 -21.89 1.05
C PRO A 162 24.50 -21.89 1.93
N GLY A 163 23.41 -22.36 1.35
CA GLY A 163 22.10 -22.46 2.00
C GLY A 163 21.39 -21.13 2.31
N PRO A 164 21.44 -20.08 1.46
CA PRO A 164 20.65 -18.88 1.68
C PRO A 164 19.16 -19.21 1.71
N SER A 165 18.44 -18.49 2.57
CA SER A 165 16.97 -18.54 2.66
C SER A 165 16.45 -17.16 3.03
N VAL A 166 15.68 -16.55 2.14
CA VAL A 166 15.15 -15.17 2.29
C VAL A 166 13.66 -15.19 2.05
N PHE A 167 12.89 -14.71 3.01
CA PHE A 167 11.46 -14.45 2.86
C PHE A 167 11.24 -12.96 2.66
N TYR A 168 10.29 -12.61 1.79
CA TYR A 168 9.85 -11.23 1.64
C TYR A 168 8.33 -11.14 1.53
N GLU A 169 7.79 -10.02 2.02
CA GLU A 169 6.40 -9.66 1.87
C GLU A 169 6.23 -8.16 1.73
N TYR A 170 5.16 -7.75 1.04
CA TYR A 170 4.77 -6.37 0.84
C TYR A 170 3.31 -6.28 0.40
N SER A 171 2.69 -5.12 0.58
CA SER A 171 1.32 -4.83 0.13
C SER A 171 1.34 -3.95 -1.10
N VAL A 172 0.69 -4.34 -2.19
CA VAL A 172 0.54 -3.54 -3.41
C VAL A 172 -0.86 -2.96 -3.52
N PRO A 173 -1.04 -1.73 -4.04
CA PRO A 173 -2.37 -1.20 -4.26
C PRO A 173 -3.08 -2.00 -5.35
N LEU A 174 -4.34 -2.38 -5.09
CA LEU A 174 -5.20 -2.95 -6.12
C LEU A 174 -5.42 -1.89 -7.19
N LYS A 175 -5.22 -2.25 -8.46
CA LYS A 175 -5.70 -1.42 -9.56
C LYS A 175 -7.22 -1.38 -9.44
N ASN A 176 -7.82 -0.19 -9.51
CA ASN A 176 -9.27 -0.04 -9.60
C ASN A 176 -9.71 -0.62 -10.95
N THR A 177 -9.83 -1.93 -11.04
CA THR A 177 -10.54 -2.57 -12.14
C THR A 177 -12.00 -2.30 -11.87
N HIS A 178 -12.50 -1.19 -12.42
CA HIS A 178 -13.92 -1.11 -12.71
C HIS A 178 -14.25 -2.40 -13.47
N PRO A 179 -15.24 -3.22 -13.07
CA PRO A 179 -15.59 -4.40 -13.84
C PRO A 179 -15.87 -3.91 -15.27
N THR A 180 -14.95 -4.22 -16.16
CA THR A 180 -15.19 -4.10 -17.59
C THR A 180 -16.27 -5.12 -17.83
N SER A 181 -17.49 -4.66 -18.09
CA SER A 181 -18.56 -5.52 -18.57
C SER A 181 -17.97 -6.39 -19.67
N GLU A 182 -17.95 -7.71 -19.46
CA GLU A 182 -17.55 -8.66 -20.48
C GLU A 182 -18.30 -8.29 -21.78
N PRO A 183 -17.62 -8.26 -22.95
CA PRO A 183 -18.35 -8.25 -24.20
C PRO A 183 -19.16 -9.54 -24.22
N VAL A 184 -20.48 -9.43 -24.15
CA VAL A 184 -21.37 -10.58 -24.37
C VAL A 184 -21.13 -11.04 -25.79
N THR A 185 -20.34 -12.10 -25.95
CA THR A 185 -20.24 -12.81 -27.23
C THR A 185 -21.61 -13.44 -27.49
N PRO A 186 -22.33 -13.08 -28.57
CA PRO A 186 -23.55 -13.77 -28.93
C PRO A 186 -23.23 -15.24 -29.25
N PRO A 187 -24.09 -16.21 -28.91
CA PRO A 187 -23.83 -17.60 -29.25
C PRO A 187 -23.81 -17.77 -30.76
N ASP A 188 -22.75 -18.42 -31.26
CA ASP A 188 -22.62 -18.81 -32.67
C ASP A 188 -23.86 -19.61 -33.11
N ILE A 189 -24.63 -19.02 -34.03
CA ILE A 189 -25.65 -19.74 -34.77
C ILE A 189 -24.90 -20.51 -35.87
N LEU A 190 -24.79 -21.84 -35.69
CA LEU A 190 -24.34 -22.74 -36.74
C LEU A 190 -25.38 -22.74 -37.89
N PRO A 191 -24.99 -22.51 -39.16
CA PRO A 191 -25.89 -22.70 -40.28
C PRO A 191 -26.15 -24.18 -40.54
N LEU A 192 -27.43 -24.52 -40.73
CA LEU A 192 -27.93 -25.80 -41.19
C LEU A 192 -27.85 -25.85 -42.74
N GLY A 193 -27.21 -26.89 -43.31
CA GLY A 193 -27.19 -27.19 -44.76
C GLY A 193 -26.21 -26.33 -45.57
N GLU A 194 -25.50 -26.83 -46.58
CA GLU A 194 -25.84 -27.87 -47.58
C GLU A 194 -24.78 -28.97 -47.73
#